data_AF-A0A946B068-F1
#
_entry.id   AF-A0A946B068-F1
#
_cell.length_a   1.000
_cell.length_b   1.000
_cell.length_c   1.000
_cell.angle_alpha   90.00
_cell.angle_beta   90.00
_cell.angle_gamma   90.00
#
_symmetry.space_group_name_H-M   'P 1'
#
loop_
_entity.id
_entity.type
_entity.pdbx_description
1 polymer ?
#
loop_
_entity_poly.entity_id
_entity_poly.type
_entity_poly.pdbx_seq_one_letter_code
_entity_poly.pdbx_strand_id
1 'polypeptide(L)'
;MVEKFTHLDTGDIETTESFFSNRFIKARIESGNPSNEGLDLIFEENRSFEWQQKYWKQATDNQLKYDEDVNQYITLTLSDLVKGRSQPLINKYIVSMNADVGQTVVETSERSNKFIAYRINADYLLLNLGLLRSDTNILGDAYIDKGEFYYSSAASSLKEVLGGRSTLSDTMEKLSRQFVKYVSILRHMKNSDSNFFSFNYKLSKLEIKKLERTLTEELAIKKNSK
;
A
#
# COMPACT_ATOMS: atom_id res chain seq x y z
N MET A 1 9.12 8.49 -21.93
CA MET A 1 9.08 9.76 -21.17
C MET A 1 9.18 9.42 -19.69
N VAL A 2 10.11 10.01 -18.95
CA VAL A 2 10.24 9.84 -17.48
C VAL A 2 9.38 10.92 -16.85
N GLU A 3 8.30 10.52 -16.19
CA GLU A 3 7.46 11.45 -15.43
C GLU A 3 8.24 11.91 -14.19
N LYS A 4 8.23 13.23 -13.98
CA LYS A 4 9.00 13.91 -12.94
C LYS A 4 8.04 14.62 -12.00
N PHE A 5 8.32 14.54 -10.71
CA PHE A 5 7.57 15.24 -9.68
C PHE A 5 8.36 16.46 -9.24
N THR A 6 7.73 17.63 -9.29
CA THR A 6 8.31 18.86 -8.77
C THR A 6 7.72 19.12 -7.39
N HIS A 7 8.56 19.21 -6.38
CA HIS A 7 8.14 19.63 -5.05
C HIS A 7 7.73 21.11 -5.08
N LEU A 8 6.50 21.41 -4.67
CA LEU A 8 5.98 22.79 -4.69
C LEU A 8 6.74 23.73 -3.73
N ASP A 9 7.27 23.18 -2.65
CA ASP A 9 7.89 23.97 -1.59
C ASP A 9 9.40 24.19 -1.81
N THR A 10 10.09 23.22 -2.40
CA THR A 10 11.56 23.28 -2.61
C THR A 10 11.96 23.51 -4.07
N GLY A 11 11.08 23.24 -5.03
CA GLY A 11 11.39 23.29 -6.47
C GLY A 11 12.22 22.10 -6.97
N ASP A 12 12.55 21.14 -6.10
CA ASP A 12 13.33 19.95 -6.47
C ASP A 12 12.54 19.04 -7.39
N ILE A 13 13.24 18.46 -8.36
CA ILE A 13 12.66 17.58 -9.36
C ILE A 13 13.11 16.14 -9.10
N GLU A 14 12.17 15.28 -8.71
CA GLU A 14 12.39 13.86 -8.48
C GLU A 14 11.87 13.00 -9.64
N THR A 15 12.47 11.82 -9.84
CA THR A 15 11.83 10.77 -10.66
C THR A 15 10.61 10.22 -9.90
N THR A 16 9.66 9.64 -10.63
CA THR A 16 8.49 8.97 -10.01
C THR A 16 8.91 7.92 -8.98
N GLU A 17 9.94 7.14 -9.31
CA GLU A 17 10.50 6.09 -8.45
C GLU A 17 11.14 6.68 -7.18
N SER A 18 11.98 7.71 -7.32
CA SER A 18 12.59 8.38 -6.16
C SER A 18 11.54 9.02 -5.26
N PHE A 19 10.51 9.63 -5.86
CA PHE A 19 9.40 10.27 -5.15
C PHE A 19 8.67 9.28 -4.24
N PHE A 20 8.29 8.11 -4.77
CA PHE A 20 7.59 7.10 -3.99
C PHE A 20 8.52 6.35 -3.04
N SER A 21 9.77 6.07 -3.43
CA SER A 21 10.75 5.42 -2.55
C SER A 21 10.97 6.23 -1.28
N ASN A 22 11.25 7.54 -1.41
CA ASN A 22 11.54 8.40 -0.27
C ASN A 22 10.34 8.47 0.70
N ARG A 23 9.13 8.61 0.15
CA ARG A 23 7.90 8.70 0.95
C ARG A 23 7.53 7.40 1.62
N PHE A 24 7.66 6.28 0.90
CA PHE A 24 7.34 4.97 1.43
C PHE A 24 8.30 4.58 2.56
N ILE A 25 9.60 4.78 2.37
CA ILE A 25 10.60 4.51 3.40
C ILE A 25 10.41 5.41 4.61
N LYS A 26 10.16 6.71 4.42
CA LYS A 26 9.84 7.63 5.50
C LYS A 26 8.60 7.18 6.28
N ALA A 27 7.51 6.90 5.58
CA ALA A 27 6.26 6.47 6.21
C ALA A 27 6.42 5.15 6.97
N ARG A 28 7.25 4.24 6.46
CA ARG A 28 7.57 3.00 7.14
C ARG A 28 8.29 3.25 8.47
N ILE A 29 9.31 4.12 8.47
CA ILE A 29 10.05 4.51 9.68
C ILE A 29 9.13 5.20 10.70
N GLU A 30 8.27 6.11 10.23
CA GLU A 30 7.40 6.94 11.10
C GLU A 30 6.16 6.21 11.62
N SER A 31 5.63 5.24 10.85
CA SER A 31 4.42 4.50 11.24
C SER A 31 4.60 3.65 12.50
N GLY A 32 5.84 3.39 12.91
CA GLY A 32 6.15 2.66 14.14
C GLY A 32 5.68 1.22 14.16
N ASN A 33 5.18 0.65 13.05
CA ASN A 33 4.78 -0.74 12.95
C ASN A 33 6.04 -1.63 12.86
N PRO A 34 6.45 -2.30 13.95
CA PRO A 34 7.58 -3.22 13.87
C PRO A 34 7.17 -4.35 12.93
N SER A 35 8.01 -4.68 11.94
CA SER A 35 7.70 -5.71 10.94
C SER A 35 7.63 -7.15 11.49
N ASN A 36 7.79 -7.30 12.81
CA ASN A 36 8.13 -8.54 13.46
C ASN A 36 7.10 -8.95 14.53
N GLU A 37 6.04 -8.16 14.70
CA GLU A 37 4.92 -8.52 15.59
C GLU A 37 4.30 -9.82 15.05
N GLY A 38 4.48 -10.91 15.79
CA GLY A 38 4.05 -12.27 15.50
C GLY A 38 4.98 -13.14 14.64
N LEU A 39 6.10 -12.63 14.10
CA LEU A 39 6.85 -13.33 13.04
C LEU A 39 8.35 -13.52 13.31
N ASP A 40 8.93 -12.78 14.24
CA ASP A 40 10.34 -12.93 14.58
C ASP A 40 10.45 -13.36 16.04
N LEU A 41 10.50 -14.68 16.24
CA LEU A 41 10.64 -15.34 17.55
C LEU A 41 11.81 -14.76 18.38
N ILE A 42 12.80 -14.15 17.73
CA ILE A 42 13.96 -13.49 18.35
C ILE A 42 13.59 -12.16 19.05
N PHE A 43 12.51 -11.50 18.63
CA PHE A 43 12.05 -10.21 19.15
C PHE A 43 10.83 -10.32 20.10
N GLU A 44 10.08 -11.41 20.06
CA GLU A 44 8.84 -11.56 20.83
C GLU A 44 9.05 -12.05 22.27
N GLU A 45 10.11 -12.82 22.55
CA GLU A 45 10.36 -13.35 23.89
C GLU A 45 11.49 -12.58 24.60
N ASN A 46 11.17 -11.99 25.76
CA ASN A 46 12.12 -11.58 26.80
C ASN A 46 13.05 -10.39 26.53
N ARG A 47 12.63 -9.34 25.80
CA ARG A 47 13.40 -8.09 25.67
C ARG A 47 12.80 -6.96 26.52
N SER A 48 13.62 -6.33 27.36
CA SER A 48 13.20 -5.17 28.15
C SER A 48 12.98 -3.94 27.28
N PHE A 49 12.15 -3.01 27.75
CA PHE A 49 11.93 -1.70 27.13
C PHE A 49 13.24 -0.94 26.87
N GLU A 50 14.21 -1.06 27.79
CA GLU A 50 15.54 -0.47 27.66
C GLU A 50 16.36 -1.08 26.51
N TRP A 51 16.22 -2.39 26.28
CA TRP A 51 16.83 -3.06 25.14
C TRP A 51 16.24 -2.54 23.83
N GLN A 52 14.91 -2.42 23.75
CA GLN A 52 14.22 -1.89 22.58
C GLN A 52 14.72 -0.48 22.25
N GLN A 53 14.76 0.45 23.22
CA GLN A 53 15.27 1.80 22.97
C GLN A 53 16.73 1.81 22.49
N LYS A 54 17.58 0.95 23.05
CA LYS A 54 19.01 0.89 22.72
C LYS A 54 19.27 0.35 21.30
N TYR A 55 18.48 -0.63 20.84
CA TYR A 55 18.72 -1.34 19.59
C TYR A 55 17.69 -1.04 18.48
N TRP A 56 16.70 -0.17 18.75
CA TRP A 56 15.63 0.17 17.81
C TRP A 56 16.13 0.57 16.43
N LYS A 57 17.15 1.44 16.38
CA LYS A 57 17.76 1.89 15.12
C LYS A 57 18.35 0.73 14.31
N GLN A 58 19.12 -0.15 14.95
CA GLN A 58 19.73 -1.31 14.27
C GLN A 58 18.69 -2.35 13.84
N ALA A 59 17.66 -2.57 14.66
CA ALA A 59 16.54 -3.44 14.30
C ALA A 59 15.79 -2.89 13.08
N THR A 60 15.55 -1.57 13.04
CA THR A 60 14.90 -0.88 11.91
C THR A 60 15.76 -0.96 10.65
N ASP A 61 17.07 -0.71 10.75
CA ASP A 61 18.00 -0.76 9.61
C ASP A 61 18.11 -2.19 9.02
N ASN A 62 18.24 -3.21 9.87
CA ASN A 62 18.28 -4.61 9.42
C ASN A 62 16.97 -5.04 8.74
N GLN A 63 15.85 -4.54 9.24
CA GLN A 63 14.53 -4.82 8.72
C GLN A 63 14.26 -4.12 7.39
N LEU A 64 14.72 -2.87 7.22
CA LEU A 64 14.70 -2.18 5.92
C LEU A 64 15.51 -2.94 4.87
N LYS A 65 16.62 -3.55 5.29
CA LYS A 65 17.46 -4.41 4.43
C LYS A 65 16.80 -5.75 4.11
N TYR A 66 16.10 -6.39 5.05
CA TYR A 66 15.44 -7.68 4.82
C TYR A 66 14.23 -7.58 3.87
N ASP A 67 13.53 -6.45 3.93
CA ASP A 67 12.37 -6.14 3.08
C ASP A 67 12.73 -5.24 1.88
N GLU A 68 14.01 -5.12 1.52
CA GLU A 68 14.46 -4.27 0.41
C GLU A 68 13.72 -4.60 -0.89
N ASP A 69 13.53 -5.89 -1.17
CA ASP A 69 12.79 -6.40 -2.34
C ASP A 69 11.31 -5.99 -2.31
N VAL A 70 10.67 -6.03 -1.14
CA VAL A 70 9.27 -5.59 -0.99
C VAL A 70 9.16 -4.07 -1.13
N ASN A 71 10.09 -3.32 -0.55
CA ASN A 71 10.14 -1.86 -0.66
C ASN A 71 10.30 -1.44 -2.13
N GLN A 72 11.20 -2.10 -2.85
CA GLN A 72 11.41 -1.87 -4.27
C GLN A 72 10.16 -2.24 -5.08
N TYR A 73 9.54 -3.39 -4.80
CA TYR A 73 8.31 -3.83 -5.48
C TYR A 73 7.16 -2.83 -5.32
N ILE A 74 6.89 -2.39 -4.08
CA ILE A 74 5.82 -1.41 -3.80
C ILE A 74 6.13 -0.07 -4.48
N THR A 75 7.38 0.39 -4.44
CA THR A 75 7.81 1.63 -5.10
C THR A 75 7.56 1.58 -6.61
N LEU A 76 7.90 0.46 -7.26
CA LEU A 76 7.66 0.27 -8.69
C LEU A 76 6.17 0.19 -9.00
N THR A 77 5.38 -0.49 -8.16
CA THR A 77 3.93 -0.59 -8.29
C THR A 77 3.24 0.79 -8.19
N LEU A 78 3.67 1.62 -7.23
CA LEU A 78 3.22 3.01 -7.11
C LEU A 78 3.61 3.85 -8.33
N SER A 79 4.81 3.63 -8.85
CA SER A 79 5.30 4.33 -10.04
C SER A 79 4.52 3.96 -11.30
N ASP A 80 4.19 2.68 -11.45
CA ASP A 80 3.40 2.18 -12.57
C ASP A 80 1.95 2.69 -12.54
N LEU A 81 1.39 2.92 -11.34
CA LEU A 81 0.07 3.54 -11.17
C LEU A 81 0.02 4.93 -11.82
N VAL A 82 1.06 5.75 -11.65
CA VAL A 82 1.12 7.11 -12.23
C VAL A 82 1.30 7.05 -13.74
N LYS A 83 2.20 6.17 -14.22
CA LYS A 83 2.57 6.08 -15.64
C LYS A 83 1.48 5.48 -16.53
N GLY A 84 0.44 4.85 -15.95
CA GLY A 84 -0.67 4.24 -16.68
C GLY A 84 -0.31 3.08 -17.63
N ARG A 85 0.94 2.60 -17.63
CA ARG A 85 1.45 1.58 -18.57
C ARG A 85 0.77 0.22 -18.40
N SER A 86 0.31 -0.07 -17.18
CA SER A 86 -0.36 -1.31 -16.81
C SER A 86 -1.87 -1.27 -17.03
N GLN A 87 -2.45 -0.13 -17.44
CA GLN A 87 -3.91 0.05 -17.55
C GLN A 87 -4.61 -0.98 -18.45
N PRO A 88 -4.06 -1.38 -19.63
CA PRO A 88 -4.70 -2.39 -20.48
C PRO A 88 -4.75 -3.77 -19.81
N LEU A 89 -3.71 -4.14 -19.06
CA LEU A 89 -3.66 -5.40 -18.33
C LEU A 89 -4.56 -5.37 -17.10
N ILE A 90 -4.58 -4.24 -16.37
CA ILE A 90 -5.46 -4.03 -15.23
C ILE A 90 -6.92 -4.20 -15.69
N ASN A 91 -7.34 -3.49 -16.74
CA ASN A 91 -8.72 -3.57 -17.23
C ASN A 91 -9.13 -4.98 -17.70
N LYS A 92 -8.18 -5.81 -18.11
CA LYS A 92 -8.43 -7.18 -18.57
C LYS A 92 -8.64 -8.17 -17.42
N TYR A 93 -7.92 -8.01 -16.31
CA TYR A 93 -7.84 -9.02 -15.24
C TYR A 93 -8.39 -8.57 -13.89
N ILE A 94 -8.64 -7.28 -13.69
CA ILE A 94 -9.20 -6.76 -12.45
C ILE A 94 -10.65 -7.22 -12.29
N VAL A 95 -10.97 -7.79 -11.14
CA VAL A 95 -12.34 -8.12 -10.77
C VAL A 95 -12.86 -7.13 -9.73
N SER A 96 -14.18 -7.00 -9.63
CA SER A 96 -14.81 -6.22 -8.55
C SER A 96 -14.33 -6.74 -7.19
N MET A 97 -14.20 -5.85 -6.21
CA MET A 97 -13.82 -6.23 -4.85
C MET A 97 -14.72 -7.31 -4.24
N ASN A 98 -15.99 -7.37 -4.64
CA ASN A 98 -16.94 -8.38 -4.18
C ASN A 98 -16.83 -9.73 -4.93
N ALA A 99 -16.04 -9.82 -6.00
CA ALA A 99 -15.89 -11.00 -6.85
C ALA A 99 -14.58 -11.76 -6.55
N ASP A 100 -14.58 -13.08 -6.70
CA ASP A 100 -13.40 -13.90 -6.47
C ASP A 100 -12.62 -14.12 -7.78
N VAL A 101 -11.34 -13.74 -7.76
CA VAL A 101 -10.40 -13.97 -8.88
C VAL A 101 -10.25 -15.45 -9.14
N GLY A 102 -10.29 -16.29 -8.10
CA GLY A 102 -10.21 -17.74 -8.22
C GLY A 102 -11.25 -18.29 -9.20
N GLN A 103 -12.48 -17.79 -9.15
CA GLN A 103 -13.55 -18.21 -10.06
C GLN A 103 -13.27 -17.83 -11.52
N THR A 104 -12.71 -16.63 -11.76
CA THR A 104 -12.35 -16.16 -13.11
C THR A 104 -11.11 -16.89 -13.67
N VAL A 105 -10.19 -17.26 -12.78
CA VAL A 105 -8.92 -17.91 -13.12
C VAL A 105 -9.07 -19.43 -13.32
N VAL A 106 -10.07 -20.06 -12.68
CA VAL A 106 -10.41 -21.48 -12.90
C VAL A 106 -10.84 -21.72 -14.35
N GLU A 107 -11.49 -20.75 -14.99
CA GLU A 107 -11.87 -20.81 -16.41
C GLU A 107 -10.67 -20.67 -17.36
N THR A 108 -9.52 -20.21 -16.87
CA THR A 108 -8.32 -19.99 -17.67
C THR A 108 -7.32 -21.13 -17.51
N SER A 109 -6.99 -21.81 -18.62
CA SER A 109 -6.11 -22.99 -18.63
C SER A 109 -4.60 -22.67 -18.55
N GLU A 110 -4.21 -21.42 -18.82
CA GLU A 110 -2.80 -21.04 -18.91
C GLU A 110 -2.24 -20.55 -17.56
N ARG A 111 -1.22 -21.24 -17.04
CA ARG A 111 -0.60 -20.96 -15.73
C ARG A 111 -0.08 -19.52 -15.59
N SER A 112 0.47 -18.97 -16.67
CA SER A 112 0.95 -17.58 -16.74
C SER A 112 -0.18 -16.57 -16.51
N ASN A 113 -1.38 -16.84 -17.03
CA ASN A 113 -2.54 -15.96 -16.83
C ASN A 113 -3.04 -16.00 -15.38
N LYS A 114 -2.93 -17.16 -14.70
CA LYS A 114 -3.27 -17.28 -13.27
C LYS A 114 -2.40 -16.37 -12.42
N PHE A 115 -1.08 -16.41 -12.65
CA PHE A 115 -0.13 -15.52 -11.97
C PHE A 115 -0.48 -14.04 -12.20
N ILE A 116 -0.69 -13.64 -13.47
CA ILE A 116 -0.99 -12.25 -13.83
C ILE A 116 -2.28 -11.78 -13.16
N ALA A 117 -3.34 -12.60 -13.18
CA ALA A 117 -4.63 -12.27 -12.59
C ALA A 117 -4.54 -12.09 -11.07
N TYR A 118 -3.92 -13.02 -10.36
CA TYR A 118 -3.74 -12.90 -8.91
C TYR A 118 -2.88 -11.70 -8.54
N ARG A 119 -1.76 -11.47 -9.23
CA ARG A 119 -0.89 -10.32 -8.97
C ARG A 119 -1.62 -8.99 -9.14
N ILE A 120 -2.30 -8.79 -10.27
CA ILE A 120 -3.03 -7.54 -10.56
C ILE A 120 -4.07 -7.23 -9.49
N ASN A 121 -4.82 -8.25 -9.06
CA ASN A 121 -5.87 -8.05 -8.05
C ASN A 121 -5.29 -7.87 -6.64
N ALA A 122 -4.16 -8.52 -6.33
CA ALA A 122 -3.44 -8.29 -5.07
C ALA A 122 -2.89 -6.85 -4.98
N ASP A 123 -2.22 -6.39 -6.04
CA ASP A 123 -1.69 -5.02 -6.14
C ASP A 123 -2.83 -4.00 -6.04
N TYR A 124 -3.96 -4.26 -6.72
CA TYR A 124 -5.14 -3.42 -6.62
C TYR A 124 -5.68 -3.34 -5.18
N LEU A 125 -5.82 -4.47 -4.48
CA LEU A 125 -6.27 -4.47 -3.09
C LEU A 125 -5.30 -3.73 -2.18
N LEU A 126 -3.98 -3.97 -2.33
CA LEU A 126 -2.94 -3.30 -1.56
C LEU A 126 -3.03 -1.78 -1.69
N LEU A 127 -3.08 -1.28 -2.93
CA LEU A 127 -3.14 0.15 -3.22
C LEU A 127 -4.49 0.75 -2.81
N ASN A 128 -5.61 0.07 -3.08
CA ASN A 128 -6.93 0.62 -2.79
C ASN A 128 -7.18 0.71 -1.28
N LEU A 129 -6.84 -0.34 -0.52
CA LEU A 129 -6.93 -0.35 0.94
C LEU A 129 -5.89 0.56 1.60
N GLY A 130 -4.71 0.68 1.02
CA GLY A 130 -3.61 1.49 1.53
C GLY A 130 -3.78 3.00 1.25
N LEU A 131 -4.31 3.37 0.08
CA LEU A 131 -4.19 4.74 -0.43
C LEU A 131 -5.53 5.39 -0.73
N LEU A 132 -6.53 4.66 -1.23
CA LEU A 132 -7.74 5.28 -1.78
C LEU A 132 -8.88 5.30 -0.78
N ARG A 133 -9.02 4.27 0.05
CA ARG A 133 -10.10 4.21 1.04
C ARG A 133 -9.71 4.84 2.37
N SER A 134 -10.66 5.60 2.92
CA SER A 134 -10.55 6.30 4.22
C SER A 134 -11.47 5.69 5.30
N ASP A 135 -12.36 4.76 4.93
CA ASP A 135 -13.44 4.20 5.76
C ASP A 135 -13.12 2.82 6.38
N THR A 136 -11.89 2.36 6.23
CA THR A 136 -11.47 0.96 6.45
C THR A 136 -11.30 0.54 7.90
N ASN A 137 -11.82 1.29 8.87
CA ASN A 137 -12.15 0.65 10.15
C ASN A 137 -13.37 -0.28 10.01
N ILE A 138 -14.10 -0.23 8.87
CA ILE A 138 -15.40 -0.89 8.70
C ILE A 138 -15.42 -1.93 7.56
N LEU A 139 -14.53 -1.89 6.57
CA LEU A 139 -14.41 -2.99 5.58
C LEU A 139 -13.40 -4.06 6.02
N GLY A 140 -13.88 -4.82 7.01
CA GLY A 140 -13.67 -6.22 7.38
C GLY A 140 -12.42 -6.96 6.94
N ASP A 141 -11.87 -7.71 7.91
CA ASP A 141 -10.84 -8.75 7.79
C ASP A 141 -10.89 -9.53 6.47
N ALA A 142 -12.08 -9.80 5.94
CA ALA A 142 -12.30 -10.45 4.64
C ALA A 142 -11.54 -9.84 3.44
N TYR A 143 -11.33 -8.52 3.36
CA TYR A 143 -10.55 -7.93 2.26
C TYR A 143 -9.05 -8.00 2.47
N ILE A 144 -8.63 -8.01 3.72
CA ILE A 144 -7.25 -8.25 4.12
C ILE A 144 -6.90 -9.69 3.76
N ASP A 145 -7.68 -10.65 4.24
CA ASP A 145 -7.51 -12.09 3.96
C ASP A 145 -7.46 -12.36 2.45
N LYS A 146 -8.26 -11.63 1.67
CA LYS A 146 -8.29 -11.73 0.22
C LYS A 146 -7.01 -11.20 -0.44
N GLY A 147 -6.47 -10.09 0.03
CA GLY A 147 -5.18 -9.56 -0.42
C GLY A 147 -4.02 -10.51 -0.10
N GLU A 148 -4.02 -11.06 1.11
CA GLU A 148 -3.06 -12.08 1.55
C GLU A 148 -3.13 -13.32 0.66
N PHE A 149 -4.34 -13.83 0.44
CA PHE A 149 -4.60 -15.00 -0.39
C PHE A 149 -4.17 -14.77 -1.85
N TYR A 150 -4.44 -13.61 -2.43
CA TYR A 150 -4.05 -13.32 -3.81
C TYR A 150 -2.53 -13.23 -3.98
N TYR A 151 -1.81 -12.61 -3.05
CA TYR A 151 -0.34 -12.63 -3.12
C TYR A 151 0.24 -14.04 -2.93
N SER A 152 -0.30 -14.84 -2.02
CA SER A 152 0.09 -16.25 -1.84
C SER A 152 -0.18 -17.08 -3.10
N SER A 153 -1.33 -16.86 -3.73
CA SER A 153 -1.73 -17.54 -4.97
C SER A 153 -0.88 -17.11 -6.17
N ALA A 154 -0.51 -15.83 -6.25
CA ALA A 154 0.43 -15.31 -7.24
C ALA A 154 1.82 -15.93 -7.06
N ALA A 155 2.33 -16.00 -5.82
CA ALA A 155 3.61 -16.64 -5.53
C ALA A 155 3.63 -18.11 -5.94
N SER A 156 2.58 -18.86 -5.58
CA SER A 156 2.44 -20.27 -5.92
C SER A 156 2.36 -20.49 -7.44
N SER A 157 1.52 -19.71 -8.12
CA SER A 157 1.39 -19.76 -9.59
C SER A 157 2.71 -19.44 -10.29
N LEU A 158 3.46 -18.46 -9.78
CA LEU A 158 4.75 -18.09 -10.35
C LEU A 158 5.80 -19.19 -10.17
N LYS A 159 5.81 -19.86 -9.00
CA LYS A 159 6.69 -21.00 -8.74
C LYS A 159 6.40 -22.16 -9.69
N GLU A 160 5.13 -22.41 -9.97
CA GLU A 160 4.73 -23.43 -10.95
C GLU A 160 5.15 -23.09 -12.38
N VAL A 161 5.08 -21.81 -12.77
CA VAL A 161 5.49 -21.34 -14.10
C VAL A 161 7.01 -21.42 -14.27
N LEU A 162 7.78 -21.02 -13.25
CA LEU A 162 9.24 -20.99 -13.29
C LEU A 162 9.91 -22.32 -12.89
N GLY A 163 9.15 -23.28 -12.37
CA GLY A 163 9.68 -24.54 -11.86
C GLY A 163 10.44 -24.42 -10.53
N GLY A 164 10.24 -23.34 -9.76
CA GLY A 164 10.96 -23.11 -8.51
C GLY A 164 10.78 -21.72 -7.93
N ARG A 165 11.52 -21.43 -6.84
CA ARG A 165 11.54 -20.11 -6.20
C ARG A 165 12.26 -19.08 -7.06
N SER A 166 11.79 -17.85 -7.01
CA SER A 166 12.37 -16.66 -7.62
C SER A 166 12.30 -15.51 -6.64
N THR A 167 13.12 -14.47 -6.82
CA THR A 167 13.05 -13.25 -6.02
C THR A 167 11.63 -12.70 -6.00
N LEU A 168 10.97 -12.62 -7.17
CA LEU A 168 9.60 -12.12 -7.26
C LEU A 168 8.60 -13.00 -6.51
N SER A 169 8.70 -14.34 -6.59
CA SER A 169 7.80 -15.21 -5.83
C SER A 169 8.01 -15.07 -4.32
N ASP A 170 9.25 -14.88 -3.89
CA ASP A 170 9.59 -14.71 -2.46
C ASP A 170 9.09 -13.34 -1.95
N THR A 171 9.21 -12.28 -2.75
CA THR A 171 8.63 -10.96 -2.46
C THR A 171 7.10 -11.04 -2.32
N MET A 172 6.42 -11.80 -3.18
CA MET A 172 4.96 -12.02 -3.09
C MET A 172 4.58 -12.78 -1.82
N GLU A 173 5.37 -13.77 -1.38
CA GLU A 173 5.14 -14.45 -0.10
C GLU A 173 5.33 -13.52 1.09
N LYS A 174 6.35 -12.64 1.06
CA LYS A 174 6.55 -11.63 2.09
C LYS A 174 5.38 -10.65 2.15
N LEU A 175 4.91 -10.18 0.98
CA LEU A 175 3.74 -9.30 0.86
C LEU A 175 2.46 -9.96 1.38
N SER A 176 2.26 -11.24 1.08
CA SER A 176 1.14 -12.02 1.60
C SER A 176 1.17 -12.10 3.14
N ARG A 177 2.29 -12.50 3.74
CA ARG A 177 2.41 -12.65 5.21
C ARG A 177 2.31 -11.35 5.98
N GLN A 178 2.64 -10.22 5.35
CA GLN A 178 2.71 -8.91 5.99
C GLN A 178 1.78 -7.90 5.31
N PHE A 179 0.68 -8.38 4.72
CA PHE A 179 -0.21 -7.55 3.90
C PHE A 179 -0.78 -6.38 4.70
N VAL A 180 -1.34 -6.67 5.89
CA VAL A 180 -1.89 -5.66 6.82
C VAL A 180 -0.88 -4.55 7.11
N LYS A 181 0.36 -4.94 7.38
CA LYS A 181 1.45 -4.02 7.70
C LYS A 181 1.71 -3.08 6.52
N TYR A 182 1.86 -3.60 5.29
CA TYR A 182 2.12 -2.74 4.14
C TYR A 182 0.92 -1.85 3.79
N VAL A 183 -0.32 -2.33 3.99
CA VAL A 183 -1.51 -1.47 3.92
C VAL A 183 -1.43 -0.33 4.93
N SER A 184 -1.06 -0.60 6.18
CA SER A 184 -0.91 0.42 7.23
C SER A 184 0.20 1.43 6.92
N ILE A 185 1.34 0.97 6.37
CA ILE A 185 2.43 1.85 5.92
C ILE A 185 1.94 2.76 4.78
N LEU A 186 1.24 2.21 3.79
CA LEU A 186 0.68 2.99 2.68
C LEU A 186 -0.34 4.02 3.18
N ARG A 187 -1.18 3.67 4.15
CA ARG A 187 -2.12 4.61 4.79
C ARG A 187 -1.40 5.73 5.52
N HIS A 188 -0.37 5.38 6.27
CA HIS A 188 0.45 6.37 6.95
C HIS A 188 1.12 7.31 5.94
N MET A 189 1.70 6.75 4.87
CA MET A 189 2.31 7.52 3.78
C MET A 189 1.33 8.53 3.17
N LYS A 190 0.10 8.09 2.86
CA LYS A 190 -0.97 8.94 2.34
C LYS A 190 -1.35 10.06 3.32
N ASN A 191 -1.48 9.74 4.61
CA ASN A 191 -2.01 10.68 5.61
C ASN A 191 -0.94 11.65 6.14
N SER A 192 0.33 11.24 6.16
CA SER A 192 1.45 12.04 6.66
C SER A 192 1.99 13.02 5.62
N ASP A 193 1.76 12.79 4.33
CA ASP A 193 2.16 13.70 3.26
C ASP A 193 0.99 14.60 2.81
N SER A 194 1.22 15.91 2.85
CA SER A 194 0.25 16.94 2.46
C SER A 194 -0.19 16.86 0.99
N ASN A 195 0.62 16.25 0.12
CA ASN A 195 0.48 16.28 -1.33
C ASN A 195 0.55 14.89 -1.99
N PHE A 196 0.27 13.80 -1.25
CA PHE A 196 0.52 12.43 -1.73
C PHE A 196 -0.12 12.09 -3.07
N PHE A 197 -1.36 12.53 -3.29
CA PHE A 197 -1.96 12.65 -4.61
C PHE A 197 -2.48 14.07 -4.72
N SER A 198 -1.81 14.92 -5.49
CA SER A 198 -2.25 16.29 -5.81
C SER A 198 -3.53 16.31 -6.66
N PHE A 199 -4.58 15.61 -6.23
CA PHE A 199 -5.93 15.69 -6.76
C PHE A 199 -6.91 16.38 -5.81
N ASN A 200 -6.52 16.69 -4.57
CA ASN A 200 -7.29 17.60 -3.72
C ASN A 200 -6.32 18.43 -2.87
N TYR A 201 -6.32 19.74 -3.11
CA TYR A 201 -5.66 20.72 -2.26
C TYR A 201 -6.04 20.46 -0.80
N LYS A 202 -5.05 20.41 0.09
CA LYS A 202 -5.31 20.57 1.51
C LYS A 202 -5.85 21.98 1.69
N LEU A 203 -7.14 22.10 1.97
CA LEU A 203 -7.71 23.35 2.45
C LEU A 203 -6.81 23.82 3.60
N SER A 204 -6.22 24.99 3.45
CA SER A 204 -5.45 25.62 4.51
C SER A 204 -6.28 25.65 5.79
N LYS A 205 -5.62 25.77 6.95
CA LYS A 205 -6.34 25.91 8.24
C LYS A 205 -7.39 27.03 8.20
N LEU A 206 -7.16 28.06 7.37
CA LEU A 206 -8.09 29.15 7.13
C LEU A 206 -9.32 28.69 6.32
N GLU A 207 -9.11 27.92 5.26
CA GLU A 207 -10.17 27.38 4.41
C GLU A 207 -11.01 26.32 5.13
N ILE A 208 -10.41 25.48 5.97
CA ILE A 208 -11.14 24.53 6.83
C ILE A 208 -12.05 25.29 7.79
N LYS A 209 -11.53 26.32 8.49
CA LYS A 209 -12.35 27.16 9.37
C LYS A 209 -13.48 27.86 8.63
N LYS A 210 -13.23 28.32 7.41
CA LYS A 210 -14.23 28.96 6.57
C LYS A 210 -15.33 27.97 6.18
N LEU A 211 -14.95 26.74 5.82
CA LEU A 211 -15.89 25.67 5.47
C LEU A 211 -16.74 25.26 6.68
N GLU A 212 -16.14 25.07 7.85
CA GLU A 212 -16.85 24.75 9.11
C GLU A 212 -17.87 25.84 9.47
N ARG A 213 -17.50 27.11 9.31
CA ARG A 213 -18.40 28.24 9.56
C ARG A 213 -19.60 28.22 8.61
N THR A 214 -19.35 28.09 7.30
CA THR A 214 -20.41 28.03 6.28
C THR A 214 -21.36 26.86 6.52
N LEU A 215 -20.84 25.67 6.88
CA LEU A 215 -21.67 24.50 7.17
C LEU A 215 -22.58 24.74 8.38
N THR A 216 -22.07 25.43 9.40
CA THR A 216 -22.82 25.75 10.62
C THR A 216 -23.94 26.76 10.33
N GLU A 217 -23.66 27.77 9.50
CA GLU A 217 -24.64 28.77 9.05
C GLU A 217 -25.77 28.11 8.22
N GLU A 218 -25.42 27.25 7.27
CA GLU A 218 -26.40 26.51 6.45
C GLU A 218 -27.26 25.55 7.28
N LEU A 219 -26.67 24.86 8.26
CA LEU A 219 -27.41 24.00 9.18
C LEU A 219 -28.39 24.80 10.06
N ALA A 220 -28.03 26.03 10.45
CA ALA A 220 -28.91 26.91 11.20
C ALA A 220 -30.06 27.43 10.34
N ILE A 221 -29.80 27.82 9.09
CA ILE A 221 -30.84 28.23 8.12
C ILE A 221 -31.81 27.09 7.87
N LYS A 222 -31.32 25.86 7.68
CA LYS A 222 -32.15 24.67 7.44
C LYS A 222 -32.98 24.25 8.66
N LYS A 223 -32.53 24.56 9.88
CA LYS A 223 -33.32 24.37 11.12
C LYS A 223 -34.40 25.44 11.30
N ASN A 224 -34.18 26.66 10.83
CA ASN A 224 -35.13 27.77 10.95
C ASN A 224 -36.16 27.83 9.81
N SER A 225 -35.94 27.08 8.72
CA SER A 225 -36.89 26.91 7.59
C SER A 225 -37.78 25.66 7.72
N LYS A 226 -37.82 25.02 8.89
CA LYS A 226 -38.78 23.97 9.27
C LYS A 226 -39.63 24.46 10.42
#